data_AF-A0A447N055-F1
#
_entry.id   AF-A0A447N055-F1
#
_cell.length_a   1.000
_cell.length_b   1.000
_cell.length_c   1.000
_cell.angle_alpha   90.00
_cell.angle_beta   90.00
_cell.angle_gamma   90.00
#
_symmetry.space_group_name_H-M   'P 1'
#
loop_
_entity.id
_entity.type
_entity.pdbx_description
1 polymer ?
#
loop_
_entity_poly.entity_id
_entity_poly.type
_entity_poly.pdbx_seq_one_letter_code
_entity_poly.pdbx_strand_id
1 'polypeptide(L)'
;MNPQATTTDELTFTRPQGELEKQVLTAEAVEFLTELVTRFTPKRNKLLAARIQQQQDIDNGKLPDFISETTSIRESNWQIRGIPADLQDRRVEITGPVERKMVINALNANVKVFMADFEDSLAPDWNKVIDGQINLRDAVNGTISYTNEAGKIYQLKPDPAVLICRVRGLHLPEKHVTWRGEAIPRQPV
;
A
#
# COMPACT_ATOMS: atom_id res chain seq x y z
N MET A 1 -29.77 6.78 -22.48
CA MET A 1 -30.22 6.96 -21.08
C MET A 1 -28.97 6.92 -20.22
N ASN A 2 -28.54 8.05 -19.65
CA ASN A 2 -27.45 8.00 -18.67
C ASN A 2 -27.98 7.31 -17.42
N PRO A 3 -27.33 6.26 -16.90
CA PRO A 3 -27.73 5.68 -15.63
C PRO A 3 -27.61 6.77 -14.56
N GLN A 4 -28.70 7.00 -13.82
CA GLN A 4 -28.70 7.88 -12.66
C GLN A 4 -27.62 7.41 -11.68
N ALA A 5 -26.65 8.27 -11.39
CA ALA A 5 -25.62 7.99 -10.40
C ALA A 5 -26.29 7.80 -9.03
N THR A 6 -26.21 6.60 -8.47
CA THR A 6 -26.66 6.32 -7.11
C THR A 6 -25.70 6.95 -6.10
N THR A 7 -26.23 7.54 -5.03
CA THR A 7 -25.44 8.10 -3.91
C THR A 7 -24.92 7.01 -2.97
N THR A 8 -24.68 5.80 -3.49
CA THR A 8 -24.26 4.68 -2.65
C THR A 8 -22.87 4.92 -2.08
N ASP A 9 -22.71 4.54 -0.82
CA ASP A 9 -21.42 4.52 -0.14
C ASP A 9 -20.79 3.13 -0.16
N GLU A 10 -21.46 2.13 -0.73
CA GLU A 10 -20.97 0.75 -0.77
C GLU A 10 -19.93 0.50 -1.88
N LEU A 11 -19.03 -0.44 -1.61
CA LEU A 11 -18.07 -0.96 -2.57
C LEU A 11 -18.65 -2.15 -3.35
N THR A 12 -18.33 -2.23 -4.64
CA THR A 12 -18.65 -3.38 -5.49
C THR A 12 -17.38 -4.16 -5.82
N PHE A 13 -17.43 -5.48 -5.71
CA PHE A 13 -16.32 -6.38 -6.00
C PHE A 13 -16.58 -7.13 -7.31
N THR A 14 -15.62 -7.12 -8.24
CA THR A 14 -15.77 -7.78 -9.55
C THR A 14 -15.26 -9.22 -9.58
N ARG A 15 -14.58 -9.65 -8.52
CA ARG A 15 -14.04 -11.01 -8.36
C ARG A 15 -14.91 -11.80 -7.39
N PRO A 16 -15.12 -13.11 -7.64
CA PRO A 16 -15.78 -13.98 -6.67
C PRO A 16 -15.01 -14.00 -5.35
N GLN A 17 -15.73 -14.07 -4.22
CA GLN A 17 -15.12 -14.21 -2.89
C GLN A 17 -14.82 -15.69 -2.61
N GLY A 18 -13.63 -16.13 -3.02
CA GLY A 18 -13.10 -17.44 -2.66
C GLY A 18 -12.63 -17.50 -1.20
N GLU A 19 -12.06 -18.64 -0.81
CA GLU A 19 -11.59 -18.87 0.57
C GLU A 19 -10.43 -17.95 0.97
N LEU A 20 -9.58 -17.54 0.02
CA LEU A 20 -8.49 -16.59 0.26
C LEU A 20 -9.03 -15.17 0.45
N GLU A 21 -9.99 -14.76 -0.38
CA GLU A 21 -10.64 -13.46 -0.24
C GLU A 21 -11.34 -13.33 1.11
N LYS A 22 -12.08 -14.35 1.57
CA LYS A 22 -12.79 -14.31 2.86
C LYS A 22 -11.85 -14.14 4.07
N GLN A 23 -10.59 -14.53 3.93
CA GLN A 23 -9.58 -14.34 4.98
C GLN A 23 -9.06 -12.91 5.10
N VAL A 24 -9.15 -12.11 4.03
CA VAL A 24 -8.63 -10.74 3.96
C VAL A 24 -9.75 -9.72 3.93
N LEU A 25 -10.79 -9.99 3.13
CA LEU A 25 -11.97 -9.17 2.93
C LEU A 25 -13.10 -9.65 3.85
N THR A 26 -12.83 -9.69 5.15
CA THR A 26 -13.85 -9.92 6.17
C THR A 26 -14.85 -8.75 6.18
N ALA A 27 -16.03 -8.94 6.78
CA ALA A 27 -17.03 -7.88 6.86
C ALA A 27 -16.47 -6.58 7.47
N GLU A 28 -15.75 -6.71 8.59
CA GLU A 28 -15.09 -5.58 9.28
C GLU A 28 -14.00 -4.93 8.42
N ALA A 29 -13.18 -5.72 7.71
CA ALA A 29 -12.16 -5.17 6.82
C ALA A 29 -12.76 -4.40 5.63
N VAL A 30 -13.87 -4.91 5.08
CA VAL A 30 -14.61 -4.24 3.99
C VAL A 30 -15.31 -2.98 4.50
N GLU A 31 -15.89 -2.99 5.68
CA GLU A 31 -16.49 -1.81 6.32
C GLU A 31 -15.44 -0.71 6.49
N PHE A 32 -14.31 -1.03 7.09
CA PHE A 32 -13.21 -0.07 7.26
C PHE A 32 -12.67 0.45 5.92
N LEU A 33 -12.48 -0.44 4.93
CA LEU A 33 -12.06 -0.03 3.60
C LEU A 33 -13.08 0.92 2.95
N THR A 34 -14.37 0.67 3.14
CA THR A 34 -15.46 1.50 2.63
C THR A 34 -15.42 2.90 3.23
N GLU A 35 -15.21 3.02 4.55
CA GLU A 35 -15.04 4.32 5.21
C GLU A 35 -13.85 5.11 4.65
N LEU A 36 -12.71 4.44 4.42
CA LEU A 36 -11.53 5.10 3.86
C LEU A 36 -11.79 5.57 2.41
N VAL A 37 -12.38 4.71 1.58
CA VAL A 37 -12.65 5.02 0.18
C VAL A 37 -13.62 6.21 0.07
N THR A 38 -14.74 6.16 0.79
CA THR A 38 -15.78 7.20 0.75
C THR A 38 -15.24 8.55 1.24
N ARG A 39 -14.46 8.55 2.32
CA ARG A 39 -13.91 9.77 2.92
C ARG A 39 -12.80 10.42 2.09
N PHE A 40 -11.91 9.63 1.50
CA PHE A 40 -10.64 10.14 0.98
C PHE A 40 -10.50 10.13 -0.55
N THR A 41 -11.27 9.29 -1.27
CA THR A 41 -11.23 9.25 -2.74
C THR A 41 -11.50 10.60 -3.41
N PRO A 42 -12.48 11.42 -2.96
CA PRO A 42 -12.71 12.73 -3.56
C PRO A 42 -11.49 13.65 -3.48
N LYS A 43 -10.78 13.68 -2.34
CA LYS A 43 -9.57 14.49 -2.16
C LYS A 43 -8.41 13.97 -3.00
N ARG A 44 -8.20 12.65 -3.03
CA ARG A 44 -7.21 12.00 -3.90
C ARG A 44 -7.41 12.41 -5.37
N ASN A 45 -8.65 12.40 -5.87
CA ASN A 45 -8.93 12.77 -7.26
C ASN A 45 -8.61 14.24 -7.55
N LYS A 46 -8.90 15.15 -6.62
CA LYS A 46 -8.48 16.56 -6.72
C LYS A 46 -6.95 16.71 -6.76
N LEU A 47 -6.21 15.93 -5.97
CA LEU A 47 -4.75 15.95 -5.99
C LEU A 47 -4.19 15.48 -7.34
N LEU A 48 -4.79 14.45 -7.97
CA LEU A 48 -4.38 14.03 -9.31
C LEU A 48 -4.67 15.08 -10.38
N ALA A 49 -5.82 15.77 -10.31
CA ALA A 49 -6.11 16.89 -11.19
C ALA A 49 -5.11 18.05 -10.99
N ALA A 50 -4.74 18.34 -9.74
CA ALA A 50 -3.72 19.36 -9.45
C ALA A 50 -2.34 19.01 -10.05
N ARG A 51 -1.97 17.73 -10.12
CA ARG A 51 -0.71 17.32 -10.79
C ARG A 51 -0.70 17.71 -12.27
N ILE A 52 -1.83 17.57 -12.96
CA ILE A 52 -1.94 17.95 -14.38
C ILE A 52 -1.74 19.46 -14.53
N GLN A 53 -2.39 20.26 -13.69
CA GLN A 53 -2.24 21.71 -13.74
C GLN A 53 -0.80 22.15 -13.43
N GLN A 54 -0.19 21.58 -12.39
CA GLN A 54 1.20 21.89 -12.05
C GLN A 54 2.17 21.52 -13.18
N GLN A 55 1.95 20.38 -13.86
CA GLN A 55 2.77 19.99 -15.00
C GLN A 55 2.59 20.96 -16.19
N GLN A 56 1.37 21.40 -16.47
CA GLN A 56 1.10 22.40 -17.53
C GLN A 56 1.84 23.71 -17.27
N ASP A 57 1.86 24.20 -16.02
CA ASP A 57 2.60 25.41 -15.67
C ASP A 57 4.11 25.25 -15.95
N ILE A 58 4.66 24.07 -15.62
CA ILE A 58 6.07 23.74 -15.89
C ILE A 58 6.34 23.68 -17.39
N ASP A 59 5.48 23.00 -18.15
CA ASP A 59 5.58 22.90 -19.62
C ASP A 59 5.52 24.28 -20.28
N ASN A 60 4.79 25.23 -19.70
CA ASN A 60 4.71 26.63 -20.12
C ASN A 60 5.91 27.49 -19.67
N GLY A 61 6.98 26.87 -19.16
CA GLY A 61 8.25 27.52 -18.85
C GLY A 61 8.45 27.93 -17.39
N LYS A 62 7.52 27.61 -16.49
CA LYS A 62 7.68 27.87 -15.05
C LYS A 62 8.44 26.72 -14.38
N LEU A 63 9.77 26.80 -14.35
CA LEU A 63 10.60 25.80 -13.67
C LEU A 63 10.21 25.67 -12.18
N PRO A 64 10.26 24.45 -11.60
CA PRO A 64 10.00 24.26 -10.17
C PRO A 64 11.02 24.99 -9.30
N ASP A 65 10.53 25.60 -8.21
CA ASP A 65 11.34 26.24 -7.18
C ASP A 65 10.64 26.10 -5.81
N PHE A 66 11.30 26.54 -4.73
CA PHE A 66 10.73 26.53 -3.38
C PHE A 66 9.46 27.39 -3.29
N ILE A 67 8.45 26.89 -2.58
CA ILE A 67 7.16 27.58 -2.38
C ILE A 67 7.36 28.73 -1.39
N SER A 68 7.19 29.98 -1.85
CA SER A 68 7.44 31.19 -1.07
C SER A 68 6.57 31.29 0.19
N GLU A 69 5.34 30.80 0.12
CA GLU A 69 4.32 30.87 1.16
C GLU A 69 4.61 29.94 2.35
N THR A 70 5.49 28.95 2.17
CA THR A 70 5.89 27.99 3.23
C THR A 70 7.21 28.34 3.91
N THR A 71 7.74 29.54 3.69
CA THR A 71 9.03 29.99 4.24
C THR A 71 9.05 29.95 5.77
N SER A 72 7.99 30.41 6.43
CA SER A 72 7.87 30.38 7.89
C SER A 72 7.96 28.95 8.47
N ILE A 73 7.52 27.94 7.73
CA ILE A 73 7.66 26.54 8.14
C ILE A 73 9.12 26.10 8.03
N ARG A 74 9.80 26.41 6.91
CA ARG A 74 11.19 26.01 6.67
C ARG A 74 12.18 26.68 7.63
N GLU A 75 11.89 27.90 8.05
CA GLU A 75 12.75 28.70 8.94
C GLU A 75 12.40 28.55 10.42
N SER A 76 11.35 27.80 10.75
CA SER A 76 10.94 27.57 12.15
C SER A 76 11.65 26.38 12.78
N ASN A 77 11.81 26.41 14.11
CA ASN A 77 12.34 25.30 14.89
C ASN A 77 11.24 24.30 15.21
N TRP A 78 11.19 23.19 14.48
CA TRP A 78 10.28 22.08 14.75
C TRP A 78 10.96 20.74 14.45
N GLN A 79 10.38 19.67 14.96
CA GLN A 79 10.80 18.30 14.70
C GLN A 79 9.57 17.42 14.46
N ILE A 80 9.79 16.26 13.85
CA ILE A 80 8.75 15.22 13.76
C ILE A 80 8.35 14.76 15.17
N ARG A 81 7.18 14.13 15.30
CA ARG A 81 6.63 13.69 16.60
C ARG A 81 7.57 12.77 17.41
N GLY A 82 8.32 11.90 16.72
CA GLY A 82 9.22 10.93 17.33
C GLY A 82 9.46 9.73 16.42
N ILE A 83 10.41 8.87 16.81
CA ILE A 83 10.77 7.65 16.07
C ILE A 83 10.66 6.44 17.03
N PRO A 84 9.82 5.43 16.72
CA PRO A 84 9.74 4.18 17.47
C PRO A 84 11.12 3.50 17.61
N ALA A 85 11.34 2.77 18.71
CA ALA A 85 12.65 2.23 19.06
C ALA A 85 13.24 1.29 17.99
N ASP A 86 12.39 0.46 17.38
CA ASP A 86 12.73 -0.48 16.31
C ASP A 86 13.06 0.20 14.96
N LEU A 87 12.71 1.47 14.79
CA LEU A 87 13.01 2.28 13.60
C LEU A 87 14.18 3.25 13.80
N GLN A 88 14.87 3.22 14.94
CA GLN A 88 16.04 4.07 15.18
C GLN A 88 17.30 3.56 14.47
N ASP A 89 17.42 2.25 14.24
CA ASP A 89 18.54 1.64 13.51
C ASP A 89 18.04 1.02 12.19
N ARG A 90 18.17 1.79 11.10
CA ARG A 90 17.75 1.41 9.74
C ARG A 90 18.94 1.35 8.77
N ARG A 91 20.14 0.98 9.27
CA ARG A 91 21.40 1.07 8.52
C ARG A 91 21.43 0.31 7.19
N VAL A 92 20.64 -0.76 7.06
CA VAL A 92 20.45 -1.54 5.84
C VAL A 92 19.00 -2.03 5.79
N GLU A 93 18.35 -1.80 4.65
CA GLU A 93 17.00 -2.26 4.36
C GLU A 93 17.02 -3.10 3.08
N ILE A 94 16.27 -4.19 3.07
CA ILE A 94 16.03 -4.99 1.86
C ILE A 94 14.63 -4.72 1.35
N THR A 95 14.47 -4.73 0.03
CA THR A 95 13.17 -4.58 -0.64
C THR A 95 12.84 -5.86 -1.39
N GLY A 96 11.55 -6.19 -1.49
CA GLY A 96 11.16 -7.40 -2.20
C GLY A 96 9.66 -7.61 -2.30
N PRO A 97 9.23 -8.52 -3.18
CA PRO A 97 7.82 -8.80 -3.40
C PRO A 97 7.20 -9.49 -2.19
N VAL A 98 5.87 -9.43 -2.13
CA VAL A 98 5.05 -10.09 -1.10
C VAL A 98 4.79 -11.58 -1.36
N GLU A 99 5.62 -12.24 -2.19
CA GLU A 99 5.57 -13.68 -2.39
C GLU A 99 6.09 -14.42 -1.15
N ARG A 100 5.43 -15.52 -0.77
CA ARG A 100 5.58 -16.18 0.53
C ARG A 100 7.03 -16.58 0.85
N LYS A 101 7.74 -17.22 -0.08
CA LYS A 101 9.13 -17.61 0.11
C LYS A 101 10.05 -16.39 0.19
N MET A 102 9.80 -15.37 -0.63
CA MET A 102 10.57 -14.12 -0.65
C MET A 102 10.43 -13.33 0.65
N VAL A 103 9.22 -13.24 1.21
CA VAL A 103 8.97 -12.62 2.53
C VAL A 103 9.81 -13.29 3.61
N ILE A 104 9.82 -14.63 3.68
CA ILE A 104 10.61 -15.37 4.68
C ILE A 104 12.11 -15.10 4.50
N ASN A 105 12.61 -15.15 3.27
CA ASN A 105 14.04 -14.93 3.00
C ASN A 105 14.48 -13.51 3.34
N ALA A 106 13.65 -12.51 3.02
CA ALA A 106 13.95 -11.11 3.29
C ALA A 106 13.95 -10.82 4.80
N LEU A 107 12.97 -11.33 5.54
CA LEU A 107 12.92 -11.22 7.01
C LEU A 107 14.10 -11.91 7.70
N ASN A 108 14.61 -12.99 7.11
CA ASN A 108 15.75 -13.76 7.64
C ASN A 108 17.13 -13.26 7.19
N ALA A 109 17.18 -12.21 6.37
CA ALA A 109 18.42 -11.61 5.89
C ALA A 109 19.11 -10.81 7.00
N ASN A 110 20.42 -10.59 6.88
CA ASN A 110 21.19 -9.78 7.82
C ASN A 110 20.98 -8.28 7.56
N VAL A 111 19.76 -7.80 7.80
CA VAL A 111 19.31 -6.42 7.58
C VAL A 111 18.43 -5.96 8.75
N LYS A 112 18.18 -4.65 8.84
CA LYS A 112 17.33 -4.10 9.91
C LYS A 112 15.85 -4.07 9.53
N VAL A 113 15.57 -3.80 8.27
CA VAL A 113 14.21 -3.61 7.76
C VAL A 113 14.01 -4.40 6.48
N PHE A 114 12.84 -5.00 6.35
CA PHE A 114 12.31 -5.50 5.09
C PHE A 114 11.12 -4.65 4.65
N MET A 115 11.25 -4.01 3.48
CA MET A 115 10.16 -3.33 2.82
C MET A 115 9.44 -4.30 1.86
N ALA A 116 8.31 -4.83 2.33
CA ALA A 116 7.40 -5.68 1.56
C ALA A 116 6.60 -4.85 0.57
N ASP A 117 6.67 -5.21 -0.71
CA ASP A 117 6.29 -4.31 -1.78
C ASP A 117 5.06 -4.77 -2.58
N PHE A 118 4.02 -3.92 -2.59
CA PHE A 118 2.86 -4.06 -3.47
C PHE A 118 2.93 -3.14 -4.70
N GLU A 119 3.99 -2.33 -4.84
CA GLU A 119 4.16 -1.33 -5.89
C GLU A 119 5.10 -1.83 -7.00
N ASP A 120 6.26 -1.20 -7.22
CA ASP A 120 7.01 -1.35 -8.47
C ASP A 120 7.56 -2.76 -8.72
N SER A 121 7.82 -3.55 -7.67
CA SER A 121 8.29 -4.94 -7.83
C SER A 121 7.17 -5.97 -7.96
N LEU A 122 5.90 -5.55 -7.92
CA LEU A 122 4.74 -6.43 -8.02
C LEU A 122 3.91 -6.15 -9.29
N ALA A 123 3.82 -7.13 -10.18
CA ALA A 123 2.73 -7.19 -11.16
C ALA A 123 1.40 -7.41 -10.42
N PRO A 124 0.47 -6.44 -10.36
CA PRO A 124 -0.55 -6.40 -9.32
C PRO A 124 -1.82 -7.17 -9.69
N ASP A 125 -1.64 -8.46 -9.98
CA ASP A 125 -2.74 -9.41 -10.14
C ASP A 125 -3.52 -9.57 -8.83
N TRP A 126 -4.85 -9.71 -8.94
CA TRP A 126 -5.74 -9.83 -7.78
C TRP A 126 -5.26 -10.89 -6.78
N ASN A 127 -4.98 -12.11 -7.27
CA ASN A 127 -4.55 -13.21 -6.43
C ASN A 127 -3.24 -12.87 -5.71
N LYS A 128 -2.27 -12.26 -6.40
CA LYS A 128 -0.99 -11.88 -5.78
C LYS A 128 -1.15 -10.82 -4.69
N VAL A 129 -2.10 -9.89 -4.86
CA VAL A 129 -2.40 -8.86 -3.85
C VAL A 129 -3.06 -9.47 -2.62
N ILE A 130 -4.05 -10.35 -2.81
CA ILE A 130 -4.70 -11.07 -1.70
C ILE A 130 -3.71 -11.99 -0.99
N ASP A 131 -2.95 -12.79 -1.73
CA ASP A 131 -1.90 -13.66 -1.20
C ASP A 131 -0.85 -12.86 -0.44
N GLY A 132 -0.48 -11.68 -0.95
CA GLY A 132 0.43 -10.77 -0.27
C GLY A 132 -0.07 -10.36 1.11
N GLN A 133 -1.34 -9.99 1.25
CA GLN A 133 -1.94 -9.63 2.55
C GLN A 133 -1.92 -10.83 3.51
N ILE A 134 -2.24 -12.02 3.02
CA ILE A 134 -2.18 -13.27 3.80
C ILE A 134 -0.74 -13.53 4.26
N ASN A 135 0.24 -13.42 3.36
CA ASN A 135 1.66 -13.63 3.67
C ASN A 135 2.16 -12.63 4.73
N LEU A 136 1.80 -11.35 4.63
CA LEU A 136 2.22 -10.36 5.62
C LEU A 136 1.54 -10.57 6.98
N ARG A 137 0.25 -10.94 7.01
CA ARG A 137 -0.45 -11.31 8.25
C ARG A 137 0.25 -12.49 8.94
N ASP A 138 0.55 -13.55 8.20
CA ASP A 138 1.23 -14.72 8.73
C ASP A 138 2.66 -14.40 9.19
N ALA A 139 3.34 -13.47 8.51
CA ALA A 139 4.69 -13.01 8.89
C ALA A 139 4.67 -12.23 10.20
N VAL A 140 3.72 -11.30 10.37
CA VAL A 140 3.52 -10.54 11.62
C VAL A 140 3.18 -11.48 12.78
N ASN A 141 2.36 -12.51 12.53
CA ASN A 141 2.00 -13.51 13.54
C ASN A 141 3.12 -14.52 13.84
N GLY A 142 4.23 -14.50 13.09
CA GLY A 142 5.32 -15.47 13.24
C GLY A 142 5.00 -16.88 12.74
N THR A 143 3.92 -17.06 12.00
CA THR A 143 3.42 -18.38 11.54
C THR A 143 3.70 -18.68 10.07
N ILE A 144 4.23 -17.70 9.32
CA ILE A 144 4.57 -17.88 7.91
C ILE A 144 5.59 -19.02 7.73
N SER A 145 5.27 -19.92 6.80
CA SER A 145 6.13 -21.04 6.42
C SER A 145 5.88 -21.42 4.97
N TYR A 146 6.90 -22.01 4.33
CA TYR A 146 6.84 -22.47 2.95
C TYR A 146 7.66 -23.74 2.78
N THR A 147 7.12 -24.74 2.08
CA THR A 147 7.83 -25.97 1.72
C THR A 147 7.95 -26.02 0.21
N ASN A 148 9.17 -26.15 -0.31
CA ASN A 148 9.38 -26.27 -1.76
C ASN A 148 9.15 -27.71 -2.25
N GLU A 149 9.16 -27.90 -3.57
CA GLU A 149 8.98 -29.22 -4.22
C GLU A 149 10.02 -30.26 -3.79
N ALA A 150 11.22 -29.82 -3.39
CA ALA A 150 12.28 -30.69 -2.88
C ALA A 150 12.10 -31.04 -1.38
N GLY A 151 11.01 -30.62 -0.74
CA GLY A 151 10.72 -30.87 0.67
C GLY A 151 11.47 -29.96 1.66
N LYS A 152 12.22 -28.97 1.19
CA LYS A 152 12.91 -28.00 2.06
C LYS A 152 11.90 -27.00 2.63
N ILE A 153 11.87 -26.93 3.96
CA ILE A 153 11.02 -26.03 4.73
C ILE A 153 11.76 -24.70 4.98
N TYR A 154 11.04 -23.59 4.82
CA TYR A 154 11.47 -22.22 5.12
C TYR A 154 10.55 -21.66 6.21
N GLN A 155 11.14 -21.17 7.28
CA GLN A 155 10.47 -20.57 8.44
C GLN A 155 11.25 -19.33 8.90
N LEU A 156 10.63 -18.48 9.70
CA LEU A 156 11.31 -17.33 10.30
C LEU A 156 12.34 -17.78 11.33
N LYS A 157 13.49 -17.10 11.34
CA LYS A 157 14.48 -17.16 12.41
C LYS A 157 13.99 -16.33 13.61
N PRO A 158 14.57 -16.53 14.81
CA PRO A 158 14.43 -15.57 15.90
C PRO A 158 14.85 -14.17 15.45
N ASP A 159 14.17 -13.15 15.99
CA ASP A 159 14.45 -11.73 15.74
C ASP A 159 14.54 -11.36 14.25
N PRO A 160 13.47 -11.58 13.46
CA PRO A 160 13.44 -11.20 12.06
C PRO A 160 13.55 -9.67 11.88
N ALA A 161 13.92 -9.23 10.68
CA ALA A 161 13.95 -7.80 10.33
C ALA A 161 12.59 -7.12 10.54
N VAL A 162 12.59 -5.82 10.84
CA VAL A 162 11.36 -5.02 10.99
C VAL A 162 10.63 -4.97 9.65
N LEU A 163 9.32 -5.25 9.66
CA LEU A 163 8.49 -5.25 8.45
C LEU A 163 7.90 -3.86 8.18
N ILE A 164 8.10 -3.34 6.96
CA ILE A 164 7.41 -2.15 6.45
C ILE A 164 6.68 -2.51 5.16
N CYS A 165 5.44 -2.06 5.00
CA CYS A 165 4.65 -2.30 3.80
C CYS A 165 4.69 -1.08 2.87
N ARG A 166 5.17 -1.26 1.63
CA ARG A 166 5.06 -0.25 0.57
C ARG A 166 3.76 -0.45 -0.19
N VAL A 167 2.87 0.54 -0.09
CA VAL A 167 1.62 0.60 -0.84
C VAL A 167 1.83 1.15 -2.25
N ARG A 168 0.85 0.91 -3.12
CA ARG A 168 0.85 1.39 -4.50
C ARG A 168 0.65 2.90 -4.56
N GLY A 169 1.33 3.57 -5.48
CA GLY A 169 1.26 5.02 -5.62
C GLY A 169 -0.13 5.56 -5.95
N LEU A 170 -0.35 6.84 -5.64
CA LEU A 170 -1.65 7.52 -5.74
C LEU A 170 -2.36 7.41 -7.09
N HIS A 171 -1.64 7.19 -8.20
CA HIS A 171 -2.21 7.16 -9.54
C HIS A 171 -2.82 5.79 -9.91
N LEU A 172 -2.48 4.71 -9.20
CA LEU A 172 -2.87 3.35 -9.56
C LEU A 172 -4.28 2.99 -9.03
N PRO A 173 -5.17 2.46 -9.91
CA PRO A 173 -6.50 2.01 -9.51
C PRO A 173 -6.51 0.53 -9.05
N GLU A 174 -7.37 0.18 -8.09
CA GLU A 174 -7.75 -1.23 -7.82
C GLU A 174 -9.00 -1.57 -8.61
N LYS A 175 -8.83 -1.98 -9.87
CA LYS A 175 -9.96 -2.23 -10.78
C LYS A 175 -10.92 -3.34 -10.35
N HIS A 176 -10.53 -4.18 -9.38
CA HIS A 176 -11.39 -5.26 -8.89
C HIS A 176 -12.37 -4.82 -7.81
N VAL A 177 -12.22 -3.60 -7.30
CA VAL A 177 -13.08 -2.99 -6.30
C VAL A 177 -13.48 -1.61 -6.78
N THR A 178 -14.77 -1.33 -6.89
CA THR A 178 -15.29 -0.07 -7.41
C THR A 178 -16.17 0.63 -6.38
N TRP A 179 -16.16 1.96 -6.42
CA TRP A 179 -17.07 2.82 -5.67
C TRP A 179 -17.74 3.76 -6.67
N ARG A 180 -19.08 3.75 -6.70
CA ARG A 180 -19.88 4.52 -7.68
C ARG A 180 -19.47 4.27 -9.15
N GLY A 181 -19.10 3.03 -9.46
CA GLY A 181 -18.70 2.59 -10.80
C GLY A 181 -17.23 2.84 -11.18
N GLU A 182 -16.50 3.62 -10.39
CA GLU A 182 -15.10 3.93 -10.61
C GLU A 182 -14.18 3.05 -9.75
N ALA A 183 -13.02 2.67 -10.27
CA ALA A 183 -12.05 1.89 -9.52
C ALA A 183 -11.53 2.68 -8.31
N ILE A 184 -11.50 2.04 -7.14
CA ILE A 184 -11.03 2.71 -5.92
C ILE A 184 -9.52 3.00 -6.00
N PRO A 185 -9.03 4.05 -5.30
CA PRO A 185 -7.60 4.25 -5.17
C PRO A 185 -6.98 3.11 -4.35
N ARG A 186 -5.79 2.67 -4.75
CA ARG A 186 -5.02 1.67 -3.99
C ARG A 186 -4.36 2.25 -2.72
N GLN A 187 -4.40 3.58 -2.57
CA GLN A 187 -3.96 4.34 -1.40
C GLN A 187 -4.96 5.49 -1.14
N PRO A 188 -5.79 5.43 -0.08
CA PRO A 188 -6.59 6.56 0.39
C PRO A 188 -5.69 7.60 1.10
N VAL A 189 -6.04 8.91 1.00
CA VAL A 189 -5.21 10.07 1.42
C VAL A 189 -5.98 11.04 2.31
#